data_AF-A0A1Q4GT08-F1
#
_entry.id   AF-A0A1Q4GT08-F1
#
_cell.length_a   1.000
_cell.length_b   1.000
_cell.length_c   1.000
_cell.angle_alpha   90.00
_cell.angle_beta   90.00
_cell.angle_gamma   90.00
#
_symmetry.space_group_name_H-M   'P 1'
#
loop_
_entity.id
_entity.type
_entity.pdbx_description
1 polymer ?
#
loop_
_entity_poly.entity_id
_entity_poly.type
_entity_poly.pdbx_seq_one_letter_code
_entity_poly.pdbx_strand_id
1 'polypeptide(L)'
;MRPKVQSLGAAIARERRDGGQVKLSTFIPLKIRKRGGSKVVIRPDGQLDAPEKSATQIDQPLLAALTRAFYWQQLLDDGVVGSGSEIAKREGLHHSTVNELLRLTLLEPAIIQSILAGQQPRCMSLLWFQRNPLPVDWMAQRDVVAAFDA
;
A
#
# COMPACT_ATOMS: atom_id res chain seq x y z
N MET A 1 -3.67 0.64 -17.44
CA MET A 1 -2.59 0.65 -16.43
C MET A 1 -2.28 2.11 -16.08
N ARG A 2 -2.62 2.58 -14.87
CA ARG A 2 -2.49 4.01 -14.51
C ARG A 2 -1.07 4.37 -14.04
N PRO A 3 -0.51 5.53 -14.45
CA PRO A 3 0.88 5.89 -14.17
C PRO A 3 1.11 6.26 -12.70
N LYS A 4 2.29 5.88 -12.14
CA LYS A 4 2.70 6.15 -10.75
C LYS A 4 3.03 7.63 -10.48
N VAL A 5 3.32 8.38 -11.54
CA VAL A 5 3.53 9.83 -11.54
C VAL A 5 2.61 10.39 -12.61
N GLN A 6 1.73 11.30 -12.22
CA GLN A 6 0.86 12.00 -13.15
C GLN A 6 1.30 13.46 -13.21
N SER A 7 1.62 13.95 -14.41
CA SER A 7 1.80 15.38 -14.63
C SER A 7 0.45 16.06 -14.42
N LEU A 8 0.43 17.08 -13.58
CA LEU A 8 -0.75 17.91 -13.32
C LEU A 8 -0.80 19.12 -14.27
N GLY A 9 0.16 19.25 -15.19
CA GLY A 9 0.26 20.38 -16.11
C GLY A 9 1.51 20.30 -16.99
N ALA A 10 1.65 21.28 -17.88
CA ALA A 10 2.79 21.40 -18.79
C ALA A 10 4.08 21.76 -18.03
N ALA A 11 5.22 21.30 -18.55
CA ALA A 11 6.53 21.68 -18.05
C ALA A 11 6.78 23.17 -18.32
N ILE A 12 7.15 23.93 -17.29
CA ILE A 12 7.45 25.37 -17.39
C ILE A 12 8.96 25.54 -17.26
N ALA A 13 9.61 25.96 -18.35
CA ALA A 13 11.00 26.39 -18.32
C ALA A 13 11.10 27.73 -17.60
N ARG A 14 11.99 27.81 -16.61
CA ARG A 14 12.31 29.00 -15.84
C ARG A 14 13.78 29.34 -16.05
N GLU A 15 14.01 30.49 -16.66
CA GLU A 15 15.34 31.09 -16.74
C GLU A 15 15.51 32.04 -15.54
N ARG A 16 16.54 31.80 -14.71
CA ARG A 16 16.95 32.74 -13.66
C ARG A 16 18.36 33.21 -13.95
N ARG A 17 18.54 34.52 -14.04
CA ARG A 17 19.85 35.15 -14.24
C ARG A 17 20.39 35.55 -12.88
N ASP A 18 21.51 34.96 -12.48
CA ASP A 18 22.17 35.20 -11.19
C ASP A 18 23.63 35.55 -11.47
N GLY A 19 24.04 36.78 -11.13
CA GLY A 19 25.44 37.24 -11.22
C GLY A 19 26.17 37.01 -12.56
N GLY A 20 25.47 36.99 -13.69
CA GLY A 20 26.06 36.78 -15.03
C GLY A 20 25.99 35.34 -15.56
N GLN A 21 25.48 34.37 -14.79
CA GLN A 21 25.20 33.02 -15.26
C GLN A 21 23.70 32.80 -15.44
N VAL A 22 23.31 32.27 -16.59
CA VAL A 22 21.93 31.89 -16.90
C VAL A 22 21.68 30.47 -16.39
N LYS A 23 20.85 30.31 -15.36
CA LYS A 23 20.39 29.00 -14.89
C LYS A 23 19.03 28.68 -15.51
N LEU A 24 19.01 27.65 -16.35
CA LEU A 24 17.78 27.05 -16.90
C LEU A 24 17.27 25.98 -15.94
N SER A 25 16.05 26.14 -15.43
CA SER A 25 15.39 25.16 -14.56
C SER A 25 14.02 24.80 -15.15
N THR A 26 13.70 23.51 -15.24
CA THR A 26 12.39 23.07 -15.76
C THR A 26 11.52 22.63 -14.59
N PHE A 27 10.39 23.30 -14.40
CA PHE A 27 9.41 22.95 -13.38
C PHE A 27 8.31 22.08 -13.99
N ILE A 28 8.13 20.87 -13.47
CA ILE A 28 7.07 19.94 -13.90
C ILE A 28 6.13 19.71 -12.71
N PRO A 29 4.88 20.20 -12.76
CA PRO A 29 3.90 19.92 -11.71
C PRO A 29 3.47 18.45 -11.78
N LEU A 30 3.70 17.69 -10.71
CA LEU A 30 3.43 16.25 -10.69
C LEU A 30 2.88 15.76 -9.35
N LYS A 31 1.89 14.86 -9.41
CA LYS A 31 1.31 14.18 -8.23
C LYS A 31 2.06 12.87 -8.00
N ILE A 32 2.73 12.76 -6.85
CA ILE A 32 3.48 11.55 -6.47
C ILE A 32 2.63 10.74 -5.49
N ARG A 33 2.30 9.49 -5.85
CA ARG A 33 1.71 8.53 -4.90
C ARG A 33 2.82 7.65 -4.34
N LYS A 34 3.00 7.64 -3.02
CA LYS A 34 4.07 6.86 -2.34
C LYS A 34 3.62 5.41 -2.16
N ARG A 35 4.47 4.46 -2.56
CA ARG A 35 4.40 3.02 -2.23
C ARG A 35 5.70 2.63 -1.55
N GLY A 36 5.65 1.82 -0.49
CA GLY A 36 6.85 1.27 0.14
C GLY A 36 7.73 0.57 -0.89
N GLY A 37 9.02 0.89 -0.90
CA GLY A 37 10.06 0.10 -1.55
C GLY A 37 10.79 0.71 -2.75
N SER A 38 10.13 1.29 -3.77
CA SER A 38 10.92 1.71 -4.96
C SER A 38 10.34 2.88 -5.76
N LYS A 39 11.18 3.88 -5.98
CA LYS A 39 10.97 5.04 -6.85
C LYS A 39 11.51 4.71 -8.24
N VAL A 40 10.66 4.73 -9.27
CA VAL A 40 11.12 4.64 -10.66
C VAL A 40 11.17 6.06 -11.21
N VAL A 41 12.39 6.55 -11.48
CA VAL A 41 12.63 7.83 -12.17
C VAL A 41 12.77 7.51 -13.66
N ILE A 42 11.83 8.01 -14.47
CA ILE A 42 11.90 7.86 -15.92
C ILE A 42 12.75 9.03 -16.46
N ARG A 43 13.86 8.72 -17.14
CA ARG A 43 14.72 9.72 -17.78
C ARG A 43 14.10 10.19 -19.11
N PRO A 44 14.44 11.40 -19.60
CA PRO A 44 13.89 11.94 -20.85
C PRO A 44 14.32 11.19 -22.13
N ASP A 45 15.34 10.33 -22.06
CA ASP A 45 15.94 9.64 -23.21
C ASP A 45 15.22 8.35 -23.63
N GLY A 46 14.12 7.99 -22.96
CA GLY A 46 13.24 6.89 -23.39
C GLY A 46 13.87 5.50 -23.29
N GLN A 47 15.09 5.37 -22.76
CA GLN A 47 15.71 4.09 -22.53
C GLN A 47 15.13 3.48 -21.24
N LEU A 48 14.06 2.73 -21.41
CA LEU A 48 13.56 1.83 -20.40
C LEU A 48 14.62 0.73 -20.24
N ASP A 49 15.32 0.68 -19.10
CA ASP A 49 15.74 -0.61 -18.57
C ASP A 49 14.46 -1.43 -18.52
N ALA A 50 14.34 -2.41 -19.42
CA ALA A 50 13.14 -3.19 -19.61
C ALA A 50 12.71 -3.68 -18.21
N PRO A 51 11.56 -3.22 -17.68
CA PRO A 51 11.06 -3.83 -16.47
C PRO A 51 10.62 -5.20 -16.94
N GLU A 52 11.41 -6.23 -16.62
CA GLU A 52 10.95 -7.61 -16.66
C GLU A 52 9.53 -7.60 -16.14
N LYS A 53 8.60 -7.96 -17.04
CA LYS A 53 7.17 -8.15 -16.84
C LYS A 53 6.82 -8.02 -15.38
N SER A 54 6.38 -6.82 -14.96
CA SER A 54 6.15 -6.44 -13.57
C SER A 54 5.61 -7.63 -12.80
N ALA A 55 6.50 -8.38 -12.13
CA ALA A 55 6.10 -9.51 -11.34
C ALA A 55 5.06 -8.95 -10.39
N THR A 56 3.90 -9.60 -10.34
CA THR A 56 2.78 -9.22 -9.49
C THR A 56 3.32 -9.13 -8.06
N GLN A 57 3.78 -7.94 -7.68
CA GLN A 57 4.67 -7.81 -6.53
C GLN A 57 3.76 -7.80 -5.31
N ILE A 58 3.54 -9.00 -4.79
CA ILE A 58 2.80 -9.26 -3.57
C ILE A 58 3.37 -8.35 -2.49
N ASP A 59 2.49 -7.61 -1.83
CA ASP A 59 2.85 -6.77 -0.69
C ASP A 59 3.20 -7.68 0.49
N GLN A 60 4.49 -8.00 0.63
CA GLN A 60 5.01 -8.91 1.65
C GLN A 60 4.61 -8.50 3.08
N PRO A 61 4.67 -7.21 3.48
CA PRO A 61 4.14 -6.77 4.76
C PRO A 61 2.65 -7.10 4.96
N LEU A 62 1.81 -6.83 3.96
CA LEU A 62 0.38 -7.11 4.05
C LEU A 62 0.11 -8.62 4.12
N LEU A 63 0.84 -9.41 3.34
CA LEU A 63 0.75 -10.87 3.38
C LEU A 63 1.14 -11.42 4.76
N ALA A 64 2.28 -10.99 5.30
CA ALA A 64 2.74 -11.44 6.62
C ALA A 64 1.74 -11.06 7.73
N ALA A 65 1.12 -9.88 7.63
CA ALA A 65 0.08 -9.44 8.54
C ALA A 65 -1.18 -10.32 8.46
N LEU A 66 -1.63 -10.68 7.25
CA LEU A 66 -2.75 -11.60 7.06
C LEU A 66 -2.47 -12.97 7.69
N THR A 67 -1.30 -13.55 7.40
CA THR A 67 -0.93 -14.85 7.97
C THR A 67 -0.91 -14.83 9.49
N ARG A 68 -0.35 -13.78 10.10
CA ARG A 68 -0.36 -13.60 11.56
C ARG A 68 -1.77 -13.45 12.11
N ALA A 69 -2.62 -12.66 11.44
CA ALA A 69 -4.00 -12.44 11.86
C ALA A 69 -4.79 -13.76 11.92
N PHE A 70 -4.71 -14.58 10.87
CA PHE A 70 -5.38 -15.88 10.84
C PHE A 70 -4.79 -16.87 11.86
N TYR A 71 -3.48 -16.89 12.04
CA TYR A 71 -2.84 -17.71 13.07
C TYR A 71 -3.31 -17.33 14.47
N TRP A 72 -3.33 -16.03 14.80
CA TRP A 72 -3.80 -15.56 16.10
C TRP A 72 -5.30 -15.79 16.30
N GLN A 73 -6.11 -15.66 15.26
CA GLN A 73 -7.52 -16.01 15.31
C GLN A 73 -7.69 -17.49 15.64
N GLN A 74 -6.93 -18.37 15.00
CA GLN A 74 -6.96 -19.79 15.30
C GLN A 74 -6.56 -20.08 16.75
N LEU A 75 -5.53 -19.42 17.30
CA LEU A 75 -5.15 -19.58 18.71
C LEU A 75 -6.26 -19.16 19.69
N LEU A 76 -7.04 -18.13 19.33
CA LEU A 76 -8.20 -17.68 20.10
C LEU A 76 -9.34 -18.70 20.01
N ASP A 77 -9.62 -19.18 18.80
CA ASP A 77 -10.69 -20.15 18.53
C ASP A 77 -10.40 -21.51 19.21
N ASP A 78 -9.14 -21.94 19.21
CA ASP A 78 -8.67 -23.16 19.87
C ASP A 78 -8.55 -22.99 21.41
N GLY A 79 -8.76 -21.78 21.94
CA GLY A 79 -8.66 -21.47 23.37
C GLY A 79 -7.24 -21.56 23.96
N VAL A 80 -6.21 -21.66 23.11
CA VAL A 80 -4.79 -21.67 23.52
C VAL A 80 -4.40 -20.35 24.17
N VAL A 81 -5.04 -19.26 23.73
CA VAL A 81 -4.88 -17.92 24.28
C VAL A 81 -6.26 -17.35 24.60
N GLY A 82 -6.41 -16.69 25.76
CA GLY A 82 -7.70 -16.20 26.24
C GLY A 82 -8.07 -14.81 25.72
N SER A 83 -7.14 -14.04 25.16
CA SER A 83 -7.41 -12.70 24.62
C SER A 83 -6.31 -12.18 23.69
N GLY A 84 -6.66 -11.16 22.88
CA GLY A 84 -5.69 -10.39 22.10
C GLY A 84 -4.60 -9.72 22.96
N SER A 85 -4.91 -9.36 24.21
CA SER A 85 -3.90 -8.82 25.14
C SER A 85 -2.87 -9.88 25.55
N GLU A 86 -3.26 -11.14 25.64
CA GLU A 86 -2.34 -12.24 25.92
C GLU A 86 -1.42 -12.51 24.71
N ILE A 87 -1.97 -12.45 23.50
CA ILE A 87 -1.19 -12.49 22.26
C ILE A 87 -0.17 -11.34 22.23
N ALA A 88 -0.60 -10.12 22.55
CA ALA A 88 0.27 -8.94 22.57
C ALA A 88 1.45 -9.13 23.54
N LYS A 89 1.21 -9.67 24.73
CA LYS A 89 2.26 -9.99 25.70
C LYS A 89 3.22 -11.07 25.19
N ARG A 90 2.72 -12.14 24.57
CA ARG A 90 3.57 -13.22 24.01
C ARG A 90 4.45 -12.74 22.87
N GLU A 91 3.92 -11.88 22.00
CA GLU A 91 4.61 -11.38 20.81
C GLU A 91 5.47 -10.12 21.10
N GLY A 92 5.39 -9.56 22.31
CA GLY A 92 6.07 -8.30 22.66
C GLY A 92 5.52 -7.09 21.87
N LEU A 93 4.24 -7.13 21.51
CA LEU A 93 3.57 -6.10 20.70
C LEU A 93 2.61 -5.26 21.55
N HIS A 94 2.26 -4.09 21.03
CA HIS A 94 1.18 -3.29 21.60
C HIS A 94 -0.18 -3.92 21.28
N HIS A 95 -1.13 -3.87 22.21
CA HIS A 95 -2.47 -4.45 22.03
C HIS A 95 -3.19 -3.88 20.80
N SER A 96 -2.98 -2.59 20.48
CA SER A 96 -3.55 -1.98 19.26
C SER A 96 -3.06 -2.66 17.99
N THR A 97 -1.78 -3.02 17.90
CA THR A 97 -1.24 -3.71 16.72
C THR A 97 -1.90 -5.08 16.54
N VAL A 98 -2.10 -5.82 17.63
CA VAL A 98 -2.79 -7.11 17.58
C VAL A 98 -4.23 -6.95 17.12
N ASN A 99 -4.97 -5.99 17.68
CA ASN A 99 -6.35 -5.72 17.28
C ASN A 99 -6.45 -5.26 15.82
N GLU A 100 -5.54 -4.38 15.36
CA GLU A 100 -5.50 -3.92 13.98
C GLU A 100 -5.28 -5.07 12.99
N LEU A 101 -4.38 -6.01 13.32
CA LEU A 101 -4.10 -7.17 12.49
C LEU A 101 -5.25 -8.18 12.52
N LEU A 102 -5.81 -8.49 13.70
CA LEU A 102 -6.95 -9.39 13.83
C LEU A 102 -8.15 -8.91 12.99
N ARG A 103 -8.34 -7.60 12.83
CA ARG A 103 -9.41 -7.08 11.95
C ARG A 103 -9.26 -7.46 10.48
N LEU A 104 -8.08 -7.86 10.03
CA LEU A 104 -7.87 -8.38 8.67
C LEU A 104 -8.59 -9.71 8.43
N THR A 105 -8.92 -10.49 9.48
CA THR A 105 -9.69 -11.73 9.33
C THR A 105 -11.16 -11.48 8.97
N LEU A 106 -11.65 -10.25 9.16
CA LEU A 106 -13.01 -9.82 8.83
C LEU A 106 -13.16 -9.38 7.36
N LEU A 107 -12.08 -9.42 6.59
CA LEU A 107 -12.09 -9.10 5.17
C LEU A 107 -12.96 -10.08 4.40
N GLU A 108 -13.62 -9.57 3.37
CA GLU A 108 -14.30 -10.41 2.40
C GLU A 108 -13.31 -11.42 1.76
N PRO A 109 -13.70 -12.70 1.60
CA PRO A 109 -12.85 -13.71 0.99
C PRO A 109 -12.27 -13.33 -0.39
N ALA A 110 -13.04 -12.62 -1.22
CA ALA A 110 -12.57 -12.18 -2.54
C ALA A 110 -11.42 -11.14 -2.42
N ILE A 111 -11.48 -10.25 -1.43
CA ILE A 111 -10.41 -9.29 -1.16
C ILE A 111 -9.16 -10.01 -0.70
N ILE A 112 -9.29 -10.99 0.20
CA ILE A 112 -8.15 -11.82 0.65
C ILE A 112 -7.51 -12.54 -0.53
N GLN A 113 -8.31 -13.18 -1.40
CA GLN A 113 -7.80 -13.83 -2.61
C GLN A 113 -7.06 -12.86 -3.53
N SER A 114 -7.58 -11.64 -3.72
CA SER A 114 -6.90 -10.60 -4.50
C SER A 114 -5.54 -10.23 -3.90
N ILE A 115 -5.42 -10.19 -2.57
CA ILE A 115 -4.17 -9.89 -1.87
C ILE A 115 -3.15 -11.02 -2.06
N LEU A 116 -3.60 -12.26 -1.91
CA LEU A 116 -2.77 -13.46 -2.10
C LEU A 116 -2.27 -13.58 -3.55
N ALA A 117 -3.11 -13.21 -4.52
CA ALA A 117 -2.77 -13.16 -5.94
C ALA A 117 -1.88 -11.96 -6.31
N GLY A 118 -1.63 -11.03 -5.37
CA GLY A 118 -0.92 -9.76 -5.63
C GLY A 118 -1.70 -8.79 -6.53
N GLN A 119 -3.00 -9.04 -6.73
CA GLN A 119 -3.91 -8.29 -7.57
C GLN A 119 -4.59 -7.14 -6.83
N GLN A 120 -4.27 -6.93 -5.54
CA GLN A 120 -4.87 -5.83 -4.79
C GLN A 120 -4.55 -4.45 -5.40
N PRO A 121 -5.42 -3.45 -5.22
CA PRO A 121 -5.14 -2.09 -5.63
C PRO A 121 -3.81 -1.58 -5.07
N ARG A 122 -3.04 -0.85 -5.89
CA ARG A 122 -1.65 -0.47 -5.55
C ARG A 122 -1.48 0.40 -4.31
N CYS A 123 -2.55 1.05 -3.87
CA CYS A 123 -2.58 1.90 -2.68
C CYS A 123 -3.18 1.20 -1.45
N MET A 124 -3.70 -0.03 -1.61
CA MET A 124 -4.23 -0.86 -0.54
C MET A 124 -3.08 -1.59 0.15
N SER A 125 -2.46 -0.91 1.11
CA SER A 125 -1.29 -1.37 1.87
C SER A 125 -1.66 -1.70 3.31
N LEU A 126 -0.79 -2.44 4.02
CA LEU A 126 -0.96 -2.70 5.45
C LEU A 126 -1.16 -1.41 6.27
N LEU A 127 -0.35 -0.39 6.02
CA LEU A 127 -0.46 0.91 6.70
C LEU A 127 -1.83 1.56 6.49
N TRP A 128 -2.45 1.35 5.33
CA TRP A 128 -3.79 1.87 5.08
C TRP A 128 -4.83 1.16 5.97
N PHE A 129 -4.77 -0.16 6.10
CA PHE A 129 -5.68 -0.94 6.97
C PHE A 129 -5.51 -0.60 8.45
N GLN A 130 -4.28 -0.31 8.90
CA GLN A 130 -4.02 0.11 10.27
C GLN A 130 -4.65 1.49 10.58
N ARG A 131 -4.67 2.40 9.60
CA ARG A 131 -5.15 3.78 9.79
C ARG A 131 -6.64 3.96 9.48
N ASN A 132 -7.22 3.10 8.66
CA ASN A 132 -8.57 3.24 8.16
C ASN A 132 -9.37 2.00 8.53
N PRO A 133 -10.35 2.12 9.43
CA PRO A 133 -11.17 0.98 9.75
C PRO A 133 -12.08 0.63 8.57
N LEU A 134 -12.02 -0.62 8.12
CA LEU A 134 -12.99 -1.12 7.15
C LEU A 134 -14.37 -1.35 7.78
N PRO A 135 -15.45 -1.11 7.01
CA PRO A 135 -16.78 -1.58 7.36
C PRO A 135 -16.80 -3.10 7.58
N VAL A 136 -17.66 -3.57 8.49
CA VAL A 136 -17.88 -5.01 8.67
C VAL A 136 -18.69 -5.59 7.51
N ASP A 137 -19.57 -4.78 6.90
CA ASP A 137 -20.35 -5.18 5.73
C ASP A 137 -19.46 -5.38 4.50
N TRP A 138 -19.53 -6.56 3.89
CA TRP A 138 -18.70 -6.91 2.74
C TRP A 138 -19.03 -6.11 1.47
N MET A 139 -20.28 -5.68 1.25
CA MET A 139 -20.59 -4.84 0.09
C MET A 139 -19.90 -3.47 0.23
N ALA A 140 -19.97 -2.87 1.42
CA ALA A 140 -19.26 -1.63 1.72
C ALA A 140 -17.73 -1.79 1.64
N GLN A 141 -17.18 -2.97 2.00
CA GLN A 141 -15.76 -3.26 1.78
C GLN A 141 -15.40 -3.24 0.28
N ARG A 142 -16.23 -3.86 -0.58
CA ARG A 142 -16.02 -3.85 -2.04
C ARG A 142 -16.03 -2.45 -2.60
N ASP A 143 -16.95 -1.59 -2.16
CA ASP A 143 -17.03 -0.19 -2.62
C ASP A 143 -15.75 0.57 -2.26
N VAL A 144 -15.24 0.37 -1.05
CA VAL A 144 -13.97 0.96 -0.61
C VAL A 144 -12.79 0.45 -1.44
N VAL A 145 -12.73 -0.85 -1.72
CA VAL A 145 -11.69 -1.45 -2.57
C VAL A 145 -11.76 -0.91 -4.00
N ALA A 146 -12.96 -0.84 -4.58
CA ALA A 146 -13.19 -0.28 -5.91
C ALA A 146 -12.77 1.19 -6.01
N ALA A 147 -12.98 1.98 -4.95
CA ALA A 147 -12.56 3.38 -4.89
C ALA A 147 -11.04 3.59 -4.94
N PHE A 148 -10.21 2.56 -4.69
CA PHE A 148 -8.76 2.68 -4.88
C PHE A 148 -8.35 2.64 -6.36
N ASP A 149 -9.12 1.93 -7.18
CA ASP A 149 -8.87 1.78 -8.61
C ASP A 149 -9.50 2.92 -9.43
N ALA A 150 -10.51 3.60 -8.85
CA ALA A 150 -11.16 4.80 -9.38
C ALA A 150 -10.21 5.99 -9.55
#